data_AF-A0A7W1Z1J8-F1
#
_entry.id   AF-A0A7W1Z1J8-F1
#
_cell.length_a   1.000
_cell.length_b   1.000
_cell.length_c   1.000
_cell.angle_alpha   90.00
_cell.angle_beta   90.00
_cell.angle_gamma   90.00
#
_symmetry.space_group_name_H-M   'P 1'
#
loop_
_entity.id
_entity.type
_entity.pdbx_description
1 polymer ?
#
loop_
_entity_poly.entity_id
_entity_poly.type
_entity_poly.pdbx_seq_one_letter_code
_entity_poly.pdbx_strand_id
1 'polypeptide(L)'
;MAGQFFPVDREVLGKLFAHFRCDQWIKPIIAYLVLCKHQQRGQPYTTAGSLAIGKVLEITRYRAEGLIRELEEVRWGVASHEQAIVTPQVLQNHLYISVPSSVGLYQVRGLPRIGSDCIYLPNSLFDGKNGKPAPIQQLNNIPSRSAQYDAFCLLLHCYAFHDVEGSGGLDPRKTFYKSWCAEGPCLEEEGLLGYQGAVKDRGNNWHFWLVTNSEQEMVAQKSFIETVTEGDKERFFQAVKHLRKQKFLLGVAMVFDRDPIQKTSAELLYPLRLFDFLYRENAKANDLGTGGLYSETYNCLDRSGLMDTRVGDFRYQTFAPFGINGEPPGFYVVAAPTKTAKVAGVFRLRYWPHDRDHGIGFHAEEERAAAWKAGLDQAFR
;
A
#
# COMPACT_ATOMS: atom_id res chain seq x y z
N MET A 1 -22.15 11.87 -6.57
CA MET A 1 -20.86 11.69 -5.85
C MET A 1 -19.83 11.20 -6.86
N ALA A 2 -18.85 12.04 -7.21
CA ALA A 2 -17.71 11.63 -8.02
C ALA A 2 -16.90 10.58 -7.25
N GLY A 3 -16.46 9.52 -7.92
CA GLY A 3 -15.75 8.40 -7.30
C GLY A 3 -14.53 8.90 -6.53
N GLN A 4 -14.34 8.44 -5.31
CA GLN A 4 -13.16 8.76 -4.50
C GLN A 4 -11.86 8.10 -5.06
N PHE A 5 -12.00 7.36 -6.15
CA PHE A 5 -10.96 6.65 -6.90
C PHE A 5 -11.33 6.62 -8.39
N PHE A 6 -10.38 6.21 -9.23
CA PHE A 6 -10.57 5.96 -10.66
C PHE A 6 -9.85 4.68 -11.09
N PRO A 7 -10.43 3.89 -12.01
CA PRO A 7 -9.80 2.69 -12.53
C PRO A 7 -8.76 3.02 -13.61
N VAL A 8 -7.73 2.19 -13.71
CA VAL A 8 -6.73 2.24 -14.77
C VAL A 8 -6.42 0.82 -15.22
N ASP A 9 -6.42 0.59 -16.53
CA ASP A 9 -6.10 -0.71 -17.12
C ASP A 9 -4.61 -1.05 -16.96
N ARG A 10 -4.32 -2.26 -16.49
CA ARG A 10 -2.95 -2.73 -16.24
C ARG A 10 -2.14 -2.96 -17.51
N GLU A 11 -2.78 -3.44 -18.58
CA GLU A 11 -2.12 -3.61 -19.88
C GLU A 11 -1.73 -2.24 -20.42
N VAL A 12 -2.61 -1.25 -20.26
CA VAL A 12 -2.30 0.12 -20.67
C VAL A 12 -1.15 0.74 -19.89
N LEU A 13 -1.13 0.60 -18.57
CA LEU A 13 0.03 1.02 -17.82
C LEU A 13 1.31 0.31 -18.24
N GLY A 14 1.23 -1.01 -18.51
CA GLY A 14 2.35 -1.80 -19.01
C GLY A 14 2.97 -1.25 -20.29
N LYS A 15 2.17 -0.94 -21.33
CA LYS A 15 2.74 -0.39 -22.57
C LYS A 15 3.19 1.07 -22.42
N LEU A 16 2.53 1.87 -21.58
CA LEU A 16 3.01 3.22 -21.27
C LEU A 16 4.39 3.17 -20.60
N PHE A 17 4.57 2.30 -19.62
CA PHE A 17 5.88 2.08 -18.99
C PHE A 17 6.91 1.57 -19.99
N ALA A 18 6.53 0.69 -20.92
CA ALA A 18 7.42 0.20 -21.97
C ALA A 18 7.80 1.25 -23.02
N HIS A 19 6.88 2.15 -23.36
CA HIS A 19 7.13 3.22 -24.34
C HIS A 19 7.98 4.34 -23.74
N PHE A 20 7.64 4.76 -22.52
CA PHE A 20 8.27 5.86 -21.81
C PHE A 20 9.43 5.39 -20.90
N ARG A 21 10.19 4.38 -21.33
CA ARG A 21 11.33 3.89 -20.55
C ARG A 21 12.38 4.99 -20.37
N CYS A 22 13.04 4.96 -19.21
CA CYS A 22 14.17 5.82 -18.80
C CYS A 22 13.83 7.22 -18.24
N ASP A 23 14.88 7.78 -17.66
CA ASP A 23 15.11 8.97 -16.83
C ASP A 23 14.49 10.31 -17.28
N GLN A 24 13.43 10.36 -18.08
CA GLN A 24 12.79 11.64 -18.45
C GLN A 24 11.26 11.62 -18.37
N TRP A 25 10.61 10.47 -18.18
CA TRP A 25 9.25 10.28 -18.71
C TRP A 25 8.17 9.81 -17.71
N ILE A 26 8.26 10.09 -16.41
CA ILE A 26 7.10 9.84 -15.53
C ILE A 26 5.93 10.79 -15.83
N LYS A 27 6.21 11.97 -16.39
CA LYS A 27 5.22 13.05 -16.57
C LYS A 27 4.13 12.70 -17.58
N PRO A 28 4.43 12.11 -18.76
CA PRO A 28 3.40 11.61 -19.66
C PRO A 28 2.51 10.57 -19.00
N ILE A 29 3.07 9.64 -18.24
CA ILE A 29 2.27 8.62 -17.55
C ILE A 29 1.35 9.27 -16.50
N ILE A 30 1.87 10.22 -15.71
CA ILE A 30 1.03 10.99 -14.78
C ILE A 30 -0.04 11.80 -15.53
N ALA A 31 0.29 12.41 -16.67
CA ALA A 31 -0.69 13.12 -17.49
C ALA A 31 -1.82 12.20 -17.96
N TYR A 32 -1.49 10.99 -18.43
CA TYR A 32 -2.47 9.95 -18.75
C TYR A 32 -3.37 9.60 -17.56
N LEU A 33 -2.78 9.40 -16.37
CA LEU A 33 -3.53 9.12 -15.14
C LEU A 33 -4.47 10.26 -14.73
N VAL A 34 -4.04 11.52 -14.89
CA VAL A 34 -4.89 12.69 -14.65
C VAL A 34 -6.08 12.70 -15.58
N LEU A 35 -5.91 12.35 -16.86
CA LEU A 35 -7.01 12.26 -17.81
C LEU A 35 -8.00 11.15 -17.44
N CYS A 36 -7.50 9.97 -17.03
CA CYS A 36 -8.33 8.87 -16.52
C CYS A 36 -9.17 9.30 -15.32
N LYS A 37 -8.57 10.00 -14.35
CA LYS A 37 -9.27 10.53 -13.17
C LYS A 37 -10.47 11.42 -13.51
N HIS A 38 -10.36 12.20 -14.58
CA HIS A 38 -11.38 13.18 -14.98
C HIS A 38 -12.41 12.63 -15.98
N GLN A 39 -12.26 11.38 -16.40
CA GLN A 39 -13.21 10.73 -17.28
C GLN A 39 -14.60 10.67 -16.64
N GLN A 40 -15.64 10.91 -17.45
CA GLN A 40 -17.02 10.77 -17.00
C GLN A 40 -17.40 9.29 -16.91
N ARG A 41 -18.18 8.93 -15.86
CA ARG A 41 -18.60 7.55 -15.62
C ARG A 41 -19.33 6.98 -16.85
N GLY A 42 -18.85 5.85 -17.36
CA GLY A 42 -19.46 5.16 -18.50
C GLY A 42 -19.19 5.79 -19.87
N GLN A 43 -18.39 6.85 -19.94
CA GLN A 43 -18.01 7.51 -21.19
C GLN A 43 -16.53 7.27 -21.48
N PRO A 44 -16.11 6.92 -22.70
CA PRO A 44 -14.69 6.74 -23.03
C PRO A 44 -13.93 8.08 -23.18
N TYR A 45 -14.56 9.20 -22.79
CA TYR A 45 -14.08 10.55 -23.02
C TYR A 45 -13.88 11.31 -21.71
N THR A 46 -12.96 12.27 -21.74
CA THR A 46 -12.71 13.24 -20.67
C THR A 46 -12.73 14.66 -21.22
N THR A 47 -13.25 15.59 -20.45
CA THR A 47 -13.17 17.04 -20.75
C THR A 47 -11.94 17.69 -20.13
N ALA A 48 -11.20 16.95 -19.31
CA ALA A 48 -9.91 17.42 -18.81
C ALA A 48 -8.87 17.39 -19.92
N GLY A 49 -7.96 18.36 -19.87
CA GLY A 49 -6.86 18.47 -20.81
C GLY A 49 -5.67 19.15 -20.13
N SER A 50 -4.96 19.99 -20.89
CA SER A 50 -3.71 20.62 -20.44
C SER A 50 -3.84 21.43 -19.14
N LEU A 51 -4.99 22.03 -18.85
CA LEU A 51 -5.23 22.76 -17.60
C LEU A 51 -5.24 21.83 -16.37
N ALA A 52 -5.89 20.66 -16.46
CA ALA A 52 -5.94 19.70 -15.36
C ALA A 52 -4.55 19.08 -15.12
N ILE A 53 -3.87 18.70 -16.20
CA ILE A 53 -2.49 18.19 -16.16
C ILE A 53 -1.55 19.24 -15.56
N GLY A 54 -1.61 20.48 -16.05
CA GLY A 54 -0.79 21.59 -15.57
C GLY A 54 -0.97 21.85 -14.08
N LYS A 55 -2.21 21.76 -13.58
CA LYS A 55 -2.51 21.90 -12.15
C LYS A 55 -1.89 20.78 -11.31
N VAL A 56 -2.04 19.51 -11.72
CA VAL A 56 -1.54 18.35 -10.93
C VAL A 56 -0.01 18.24 -10.98
N LEU A 57 0.61 18.60 -12.11
CA LEU A 57 2.06 18.53 -12.28
C LEU A 57 2.77 19.85 -11.92
N GLU A 58 2.04 20.92 -11.60
CA GLU A 58 2.57 22.28 -11.41
C GLU A 58 3.46 22.74 -12.58
N ILE A 59 2.96 22.53 -13.79
CA ILE A 59 3.62 22.96 -15.03
C ILE A 59 2.74 23.92 -15.81
N THR A 60 3.36 24.70 -16.70
CA THR A 60 2.63 25.61 -17.57
C THR A 60 1.70 24.85 -18.52
N ARG A 61 0.61 25.49 -18.94
CA ARG A 61 -0.32 24.96 -19.93
C ARG A 61 0.41 24.47 -21.20
N TYR A 62 1.38 25.24 -21.69
CA TYR A 62 2.19 24.89 -22.85
C TYR A 62 2.95 23.57 -22.67
N ARG A 63 3.59 23.36 -21.51
CA ARG A 63 4.28 22.10 -21.21
C ARG A 63 3.29 20.94 -21.10
N ALA A 64 2.12 21.17 -20.50
CA ALA A 64 1.07 20.17 -20.42
C ALA A 64 0.49 19.79 -21.80
N GLU A 65 0.38 20.73 -22.73
CA GLU A 65 0.03 20.44 -24.13
C GLU A 65 1.10 19.61 -24.83
N GLY A 66 2.39 19.83 -24.53
CA GLY A 66 3.48 18.96 -24.98
C GLY A 66 3.31 17.51 -24.50
N LEU A 67 2.97 17.30 -23.23
CA LEU A 67 2.73 15.95 -22.68
C LEU A 67 1.54 15.24 -23.34
N ILE A 68 0.49 15.98 -23.72
CA ILE A 68 -0.64 15.40 -24.45
C ILE A 68 -0.18 14.91 -25.83
N ARG A 69 0.64 15.69 -26.54
CA ARG A 69 1.20 15.28 -27.84
C ARG A 69 2.09 14.04 -27.72
N GLU A 70 2.95 13.98 -26.69
CA GLU A 70 3.75 12.79 -26.40
C GLU A 70 2.87 11.54 -26.17
N LEU A 71 1.71 11.70 -25.53
CA LEU A 71 0.76 10.61 -25.34
C LEU A 71 0.02 10.21 -26.62
N GLU A 72 -0.24 11.14 -27.55
CA GLU A 72 -0.82 10.85 -28.87
C GLU A 72 0.10 9.97 -29.73
N GLU A 73 1.41 10.06 -29.52
CA GLU A 73 2.42 9.26 -30.23
C GLU A 73 2.43 7.79 -29.79
N VAL A 74 1.87 7.48 -28.61
CA VAL A 74 1.75 6.10 -28.12
C VAL A 74 0.67 5.36 -28.90
N ARG A 75 1.11 4.50 -29.82
CA ARG A 75 0.25 3.66 -30.65
C ARG A 75 0.12 2.25 -30.08
N TRP A 76 -1.12 1.78 -30.03
CA TRP A 76 -1.51 0.45 -29.55
C TRP A 76 -1.84 -0.50 -30.70
N GLY A 77 -1.92 0.04 -31.92
CA GLY A 77 -2.23 -0.66 -33.16
C GLY A 77 -2.18 0.31 -34.34
N VAL A 78 -2.76 -0.08 -35.48
CA VAL A 78 -2.59 0.62 -36.77
C VAL A 78 -3.64 1.71 -36.99
N ALA A 79 -4.80 1.62 -36.33
CA ALA A 79 -5.91 2.56 -36.52
C ALA A 79 -5.84 3.78 -35.56
N SER A 80 -6.46 4.90 -35.92
CA SER A 80 -6.39 6.15 -35.12
C SER A 80 -7.06 6.06 -33.74
N HIS A 81 -8.13 5.28 -33.62
CA HIS A 81 -8.77 4.98 -32.33
C HIS A 81 -7.89 4.07 -31.44
N GLU A 82 -6.74 3.64 -31.96
CA GLU A 82 -5.75 2.85 -31.27
C GLU A 82 -4.61 3.68 -30.71
N GLN A 83 -4.79 4.98 -30.53
CA GLN A 83 -3.85 5.86 -29.81
C GLN A 83 -4.17 5.87 -28.30
N ALA A 84 -3.18 6.21 -27.45
CA ALA A 84 -3.45 6.35 -26.01
C ALA A 84 -4.44 7.49 -25.71
N ILE A 85 -4.35 8.56 -26.51
CA ILE A 85 -5.25 9.70 -26.50
C ILE A 85 -5.67 10.02 -27.93
N VAL A 86 -6.97 10.25 -28.15
CA VAL A 86 -7.49 10.83 -29.39
C VAL A 86 -7.99 12.24 -29.11
N THR A 87 -7.51 13.21 -29.89
CA THR A 87 -7.82 14.64 -29.68
C THR A 87 -9.22 15.03 -30.15
N PRO A 88 -9.76 16.17 -29.66
CA PRO A 88 -11.04 16.69 -30.12
C PRO A 88 -11.11 16.87 -31.65
N GLN A 89 -10.02 17.32 -32.28
CA GLN A 89 -9.95 17.56 -33.72
C GLN A 89 -10.08 16.27 -34.53
N VAL A 90 -9.43 15.20 -34.08
CA VAL A 90 -9.53 13.88 -34.73
C VAL A 90 -10.92 13.28 -34.53
N LEU A 91 -11.50 13.46 -33.36
CA LEU A 91 -12.87 12.99 -33.05
C LEU A 91 -13.94 13.73 -33.88
N GLN A 92 -13.81 15.05 -34.04
CA GLN A 92 -14.75 15.86 -34.84
C GLN A 92 -14.80 15.46 -36.32
N ASN A 93 -13.68 14.95 -36.85
CA ASN A 93 -13.59 14.51 -38.24
C ASN A 93 -13.97 13.02 -38.43
N HIS A 94 -14.37 12.32 -37.36
CA HIS A 94 -14.61 10.88 -37.42
C HIS A 94 -16.07 10.57 -37.78
N LEU A 95 -16.28 9.90 -38.93
CA LEU A 95 -17.60 9.60 -39.53
C LEU A 95 -18.57 8.81 -38.63
N TYR A 96 -18.07 8.08 -37.63
CA TYR A 96 -18.85 7.18 -36.78
C TYR A 96 -19.02 7.64 -35.33
N ILE A 97 -18.41 8.76 -34.93
CA ILE A 97 -18.44 9.23 -33.54
C ILE A 97 -19.17 10.57 -33.51
N SER A 98 -20.47 10.54 -33.21
CA SER A 98 -21.27 11.76 -33.04
C SER A 98 -20.97 12.41 -31.68
N VAL A 99 -19.95 13.29 -31.64
CA VAL A 99 -19.60 14.05 -30.44
C VAL A 99 -20.24 15.45 -30.50
N PRO A 100 -20.91 15.93 -29.44
CA PRO A 100 -21.38 17.31 -29.38
C PRO A 100 -20.23 18.30 -29.59
N SER A 101 -20.43 19.33 -30.40
CA SER A 101 -19.41 20.30 -30.80
C SER A 101 -18.90 21.22 -29.68
N SER A 102 -19.46 21.09 -28.47
CA SER A 102 -19.10 21.88 -27.31
C SER A 102 -18.27 21.04 -26.32
N VAL A 103 -17.09 21.56 -26.01
CA VAL A 103 -16.05 21.06 -25.07
C VAL A 103 -14.96 20.21 -25.71
N GLY A 104 -13.69 20.52 -25.38
CA GLY A 104 -12.50 19.78 -25.82
C GLY A 104 -12.44 18.38 -25.21
N LEU A 105 -13.15 17.46 -25.84
CA LEU A 105 -13.24 16.06 -25.45
C LEU A 105 -12.04 15.26 -25.97
N TYR A 106 -11.33 14.60 -25.06
CA TYR A 106 -10.28 13.63 -25.38
C TYR A 106 -10.83 12.23 -25.18
N GLN A 107 -10.62 11.31 -26.11
CA GLN A 107 -10.83 9.89 -25.87
C GLN A 107 -9.56 9.30 -25.25
N VAL A 108 -9.70 8.57 -24.14
CA VAL A 108 -8.58 7.92 -23.47
C VAL A 108 -8.71 6.40 -23.68
N ARG A 109 -7.67 5.72 -24.18
CA ARG A 109 -7.75 4.27 -24.43
C ARG A 109 -7.52 3.46 -23.14
N GLY A 110 -8.14 2.27 -23.09
CA GLY A 110 -7.99 1.29 -22.01
C GLY A 110 -8.70 1.70 -20.73
N LEU A 111 -9.95 2.12 -20.87
CA LEU A 111 -10.81 2.43 -19.73
C LEU A 111 -11.65 1.18 -19.47
N PRO A 112 -11.30 0.39 -18.46
CA PRO A 112 -11.97 -0.88 -18.23
C PRO A 112 -13.35 -0.62 -17.62
N ARG A 113 -14.33 -1.46 -18.00
CA ARG A 113 -15.48 -1.68 -17.13
C ARG A 113 -14.92 -2.34 -15.88
N ILE A 114 -15.10 -1.72 -14.71
CA ILE A 114 -14.66 -2.19 -13.38
C ILE A 114 -14.49 -3.72 -13.36
N GLY A 115 -13.27 -4.21 -13.11
CA GLY A 115 -12.90 -5.61 -13.26
C GLY A 115 -11.54 -5.96 -12.64
N SER A 116 -11.13 -7.23 -12.73
CA SER A 116 -9.91 -7.78 -12.15
C SER A 116 -8.61 -7.29 -12.81
N ASP A 117 -8.71 -6.76 -14.03
CA ASP A 117 -7.56 -6.33 -14.83
C ASP A 117 -7.21 -4.86 -14.61
N CYS A 118 -7.92 -4.20 -13.69
CA CYS A 118 -7.72 -2.80 -13.33
C CYS A 118 -6.85 -2.66 -12.08
N ILE A 119 -6.16 -1.53 -11.98
CA ILE A 119 -5.81 -0.97 -10.68
C ILE A 119 -6.75 0.18 -10.35
N TYR A 120 -7.06 0.36 -9.07
CA TYR A 120 -7.86 1.48 -8.58
C TYR A 120 -6.94 2.48 -7.89
N LEU A 121 -6.89 3.70 -8.43
CA LEU A 121 -6.07 4.77 -7.88
C LEU A 121 -6.94 5.79 -7.15
N PRO A 122 -6.54 6.25 -5.95
CA PRO A 122 -7.30 7.24 -5.22
C PRO A 122 -7.15 8.63 -5.83
N ASN A 123 -8.24 9.38 -5.85
CA ASN A 123 -8.20 10.80 -6.26
C ASN A 123 -7.27 11.61 -5.35
N SER A 124 -7.21 11.27 -4.06
CA SER A 124 -6.35 11.94 -3.07
C SER A 124 -4.86 11.85 -3.40
N LEU A 125 -4.43 10.92 -4.26
CA LEU A 125 -3.04 10.85 -4.73
C LEU A 125 -2.71 12.00 -5.70
N PHE A 126 -3.71 12.48 -6.44
CA PHE A 126 -3.60 13.52 -7.48
C PHE A 126 -4.23 14.85 -7.08
N ASP A 127 -4.95 14.90 -5.97
CA ASP A 127 -5.55 16.12 -5.45
C ASP A 127 -4.68 16.75 -4.35
N GLY A 128 -4.21 17.97 -4.62
CA GLY A 128 -3.63 18.83 -3.58
C GLY A 128 -4.69 19.26 -2.55
N LYS A 129 -4.30 19.44 -1.29
CA LYS A 129 -5.18 19.92 -0.20
C LYS A 129 -4.66 21.23 0.36
N ASN A 130 -5.53 22.23 0.51
CA ASN A 130 -5.24 23.49 1.22
C ASN A 130 -3.95 24.18 0.78
N GLY A 131 -3.75 24.34 -0.53
CA GLY A 131 -2.54 24.97 -1.09
C GLY A 131 -1.28 24.08 -1.07
N LYS A 132 -1.37 22.82 -0.62
CA LYS A 132 -0.29 21.85 -0.75
C LYS A 132 -0.33 21.16 -2.11
N PRO A 133 0.86 20.84 -2.69
CA PRO A 133 0.96 20.07 -3.92
C PRO A 133 0.26 18.71 -3.78
N ALA A 134 -0.13 18.13 -4.92
CA ALA A 134 -0.68 16.78 -4.97
C ALA A 134 0.35 15.79 -4.42
N PRO A 135 -0.04 14.78 -3.61
CA PRO A 135 0.91 13.83 -3.04
C PRO A 135 1.85 13.20 -4.05
N ILE A 136 1.36 12.85 -5.25
CA ILE A 136 2.18 12.27 -6.32
C ILE A 136 3.41 13.12 -6.69
N GLN A 137 3.35 14.44 -6.50
CA GLN A 137 4.46 15.34 -6.77
C GLN A 137 5.60 15.20 -5.76
N GLN A 138 5.39 14.58 -4.60
CA GLN A 138 6.46 14.29 -3.63
C GLN A 138 7.53 13.37 -4.22
N LEU A 139 7.22 12.63 -5.28
CA LEU A 139 8.20 11.86 -6.04
C LEU A 139 9.23 12.76 -6.73
N ASN A 140 8.94 14.04 -7.00
CA ASN A 140 9.91 15.01 -7.53
C ASN A 140 11.05 15.32 -6.55
N ASN A 141 10.89 14.96 -5.27
CA ASN A 141 11.96 15.09 -4.27
C ASN A 141 13.00 13.95 -4.37
N ILE A 142 12.81 12.99 -5.28
CA ILE A 142 13.78 11.93 -5.56
C ILE A 142 14.79 12.48 -6.56
N PRO A 143 16.09 12.62 -6.20
CA PRO A 143 17.05 13.38 -7.02
C PRO A 143 17.32 12.77 -8.40
N SER A 144 17.40 11.44 -8.47
CA SER A 144 17.63 10.73 -9.74
C SER A 144 16.31 10.48 -10.45
N ARG A 145 16.25 10.79 -11.74
CA ARG A 145 15.06 10.56 -12.55
C ARG A 145 14.82 9.05 -12.79
N SER A 146 15.85 8.22 -12.84
CA SER A 146 15.70 6.75 -12.86
C SER A 146 15.07 6.25 -11.57
N ALA A 147 15.60 6.68 -10.42
CA ALA A 147 15.07 6.30 -9.10
C ALA A 147 13.64 6.83 -8.89
N GLN A 148 13.32 8.01 -9.46
CA GLN A 148 11.97 8.55 -9.47
C GLN A 148 11.02 7.67 -10.30
N TYR A 149 11.45 7.24 -11.48
CA TYR A 149 10.69 6.31 -12.33
C TYR A 149 10.46 4.98 -11.61
N ASP A 150 11.49 4.38 -11.02
CA ASP A 150 11.38 3.11 -10.30
C ASP A 150 10.43 3.23 -9.10
N ALA A 151 10.51 4.32 -8.34
CA ALA A 151 9.59 4.60 -7.24
C ALA A 151 8.15 4.80 -7.71
N PHE A 152 7.95 5.49 -8.84
CA PHE A 152 6.62 5.68 -9.41
C PHE A 152 6.03 4.36 -9.93
N CYS A 153 6.83 3.56 -10.65
CA CYS A 153 6.48 2.23 -11.13
C CYS A 153 6.08 1.33 -9.96
N LEU A 154 6.93 1.25 -8.92
CA LEU A 154 6.66 0.51 -7.70
C LEU A 154 5.34 0.95 -7.05
N LEU A 155 5.10 2.26 -6.92
CA LEU A 155 3.89 2.78 -6.30
C LEU A 155 2.63 2.32 -7.03
N LEU A 156 2.61 2.37 -8.37
CA LEU A 156 1.44 1.91 -9.14
C LEU A 156 1.25 0.40 -9.03
N HIS A 157 2.33 -0.38 -9.09
CA HIS A 157 2.24 -1.83 -8.94
C HIS A 157 1.79 -2.25 -7.54
N CYS A 158 2.13 -1.51 -6.50
CA CYS A 158 1.62 -1.74 -5.15
C CYS A 158 0.08 -1.67 -5.07
N TYR A 159 -0.59 -0.75 -5.80
CA TYR A 159 -2.06 -0.68 -5.79
C TYR A 159 -2.72 -1.95 -6.36
N ALA A 160 -2.04 -2.69 -7.24
CA ALA A 160 -2.57 -3.94 -7.78
C ALA A 160 -2.59 -5.09 -6.77
N PHE A 161 -1.81 -4.98 -5.68
CA PHE A 161 -1.60 -6.04 -4.69
C PHE A 161 -1.92 -5.59 -3.27
N HIS A 162 -2.60 -4.45 -3.11
CA HIS A 162 -3.03 -3.93 -1.82
C HIS A 162 -4.33 -4.63 -1.41
N ASP A 163 -4.18 -5.65 -0.57
CA ASP A 163 -5.23 -6.51 -0.02
C ASP A 163 -5.28 -6.37 1.50
N VAL A 164 -6.12 -5.45 1.98
CA VAL A 164 -6.32 -5.20 3.40
C VAL A 164 -7.08 -6.35 4.06
N GLU A 165 -7.99 -6.99 3.34
CA GLU A 165 -8.81 -8.08 3.88
C GLU A 165 -7.96 -9.33 4.13
N GLY A 166 -7.23 -9.83 3.12
CA GLY A 166 -6.48 -11.08 3.23
C GLY A 166 -5.11 -10.94 3.87
N SER A 167 -4.43 -9.80 3.66
CA SER A 167 -3.04 -9.61 4.08
C SER A 167 -2.81 -8.37 4.97
N GLY A 168 -3.83 -7.53 5.14
CA GLY A 168 -3.74 -6.32 5.93
C GLY A 168 -2.92 -5.20 5.28
N GLY A 169 -2.59 -5.31 3.98
CA GLY A 169 -1.75 -4.37 3.25
C GLY A 169 -1.31 -4.95 1.91
N LEU A 170 -0.06 -4.76 1.53
CA LEU A 170 0.53 -5.42 0.36
C LEU A 170 0.73 -6.91 0.66
N ASP A 171 0.20 -7.76 -0.21
CA ASP A 171 0.28 -9.22 -0.06
C ASP A 171 1.76 -9.67 -0.07
N PRO A 172 2.31 -10.18 1.05
CA PRO A 172 3.71 -10.55 1.15
C PRO A 172 4.08 -11.75 0.25
N ARG A 173 3.08 -12.53 -0.19
CA ARG A 173 3.24 -13.67 -1.11
C ARG A 173 3.51 -13.23 -2.54
N LYS A 174 3.11 -12.01 -2.90
CA LYS A 174 3.17 -11.48 -4.27
C LYS A 174 4.11 -10.29 -4.41
N THR A 175 4.44 -9.62 -3.30
CA THR A 175 5.15 -8.34 -3.33
C THR A 175 6.45 -8.38 -2.52
N PHE A 176 6.55 -7.59 -1.45
CA PHE A 176 7.69 -7.50 -0.57
C PHE A 176 7.22 -7.29 0.87
N TYR A 177 8.05 -7.71 1.81
CA TYR A 177 7.73 -7.69 3.23
C TYR A 177 9.00 -7.56 4.06
N LYS A 178 8.83 -7.24 5.35
CA LYS A 178 9.90 -7.27 6.33
C LYS A 178 9.77 -8.55 7.16
N SER A 179 10.83 -9.36 7.18
CA SER A 179 10.89 -10.57 8.00
C SER A 179 10.96 -10.22 9.48
N TRP A 180 10.46 -11.12 10.33
CA TRP A 180 10.52 -11.02 11.78
C TRP A 180 11.33 -12.17 12.34
N CYS A 181 12.13 -11.89 13.36
CA CYS A 181 12.89 -12.89 14.08
C CYS A 181 12.11 -13.39 15.29
N ALA A 182 12.05 -14.71 15.45
CA ALA A 182 11.41 -15.38 16.58
C ALA A 182 12.36 -16.41 17.21
N GLU A 183 13.67 -16.23 17.05
CA GLU A 183 14.71 -17.13 17.55
C GLU A 183 15.94 -16.30 17.96
N GLY A 184 16.68 -16.76 18.96
CA GLY A 184 17.91 -16.11 19.44
C GLY A 184 17.70 -15.22 20.68
N PRO A 185 18.77 -14.56 21.17
CA PRO A 185 18.65 -13.66 22.31
C PRO A 185 17.79 -12.43 21.97
N CYS A 186 17.02 -11.91 22.93
CA CYS A 186 16.42 -10.59 22.78
C CYS A 186 17.50 -9.50 22.92
N LEU A 187 17.17 -8.26 22.50
CA LEU A 187 18.10 -7.13 22.47
C LEU A 187 18.55 -6.66 23.88
N GLU A 188 17.92 -7.12 24.96
CA GLU A 188 18.14 -6.62 26.32
C GLU A 188 18.08 -7.80 27.30
N GLU A 189 19.21 -8.49 27.49
CA GLU A 189 19.68 -9.48 28.51
C GLU A 189 18.71 -10.35 29.37
N GLU A 190 17.39 -10.25 29.26
CA GLU A 190 16.41 -10.85 30.18
C GLU A 190 15.47 -11.88 29.53
N GLY A 191 15.58 -12.17 28.22
CA GLY A 191 14.73 -13.16 27.56
C GLY A 191 15.26 -13.72 26.24
N LEU A 192 14.91 -14.97 25.92
CA LEU A 192 15.16 -15.56 24.60
C LEU A 192 13.94 -15.30 23.71
N LEU A 193 14.18 -14.79 22.49
CA LEU A 193 13.17 -14.74 21.45
C LEU A 193 12.65 -16.14 21.16
N GLY A 194 11.39 -16.18 20.76
CA GLY A 194 10.71 -17.41 20.38
C GLY A 194 9.60 -17.79 21.33
N TYR A 195 9.25 -19.07 21.28
CA TYR A 195 8.06 -19.60 21.93
C TYR A 195 8.22 -19.64 23.45
N GLN A 196 7.34 -18.93 24.17
CA GLN A 196 7.37 -18.83 25.63
C GLN A 196 6.50 -19.88 26.32
N GLY A 197 5.53 -20.44 25.62
CA GLY A 197 4.64 -21.45 26.18
C GLY A 197 3.20 -21.26 25.75
N ALA A 198 2.31 -22.03 26.38
CA ALA A 198 0.88 -21.89 26.18
C ALA A 198 0.14 -21.94 27.51
N VAL A 199 -0.95 -21.17 27.57
CA VAL A 199 -1.93 -21.25 28.65
C VAL A 199 -3.19 -21.90 28.08
N LYS A 200 -3.61 -22.97 28.75
CA LYS A 200 -4.89 -23.61 28.49
C LYS A 200 -5.90 -23.10 29.50
N ASP A 201 -6.87 -22.34 29.05
CA ASP A 201 -8.00 -21.90 29.88
C ASP A 201 -9.33 -22.15 29.18
N ARG A 202 -10.30 -22.73 29.90
CA ARG A 202 -11.69 -22.95 29.46
C ARG A 202 -11.86 -23.53 28.05
N GLY A 203 -10.94 -24.39 27.61
CA GLY A 203 -10.98 -25.03 26.29
C GLY A 203 -10.25 -24.28 25.17
N ASN A 204 -9.78 -23.06 25.42
CA ASN A 204 -8.94 -22.29 24.51
C ASN A 204 -7.45 -22.47 24.88
N ASN A 205 -6.61 -22.63 23.86
CA ASN A 205 -5.17 -22.79 24.05
C ASN A 205 -4.45 -21.59 23.45
N TRP A 206 -3.95 -20.70 24.29
CA TRP A 206 -3.25 -19.49 23.86
C TRP A 206 -1.75 -19.68 23.93
N HIS A 207 -1.10 -19.50 22.79
CA HIS A 207 0.34 -19.64 22.62
C HIS A 207 1.00 -18.26 22.57
N PHE A 208 2.19 -18.14 23.17
CA PHE A 208 2.92 -16.87 23.26
C PHE A 208 4.31 -16.95 22.65
N TRP A 209 4.72 -15.87 21.98
CA TRP A 209 6.08 -15.70 21.45
C TRP A 209 6.63 -14.31 21.76
N LEU A 210 7.93 -14.24 21.99
CA LEU A 210 8.70 -13.01 21.90
C LEU A 210 9.31 -12.93 20.50
N VAL A 211 9.03 -11.85 19.79
CA VAL A 211 9.51 -11.65 18.42
C VAL A 211 10.15 -10.28 18.30
N THR A 212 11.10 -10.11 17.40
CA THR A 212 11.63 -8.78 17.07
C THR A 212 11.66 -8.59 15.57
N ASN A 213 11.85 -7.34 15.18
CA ASN A 213 12.07 -7.04 13.79
C ASN A 213 13.40 -7.64 13.34
N SER A 214 13.42 -8.34 12.20
CA SER A 214 14.69 -8.87 11.71
C SER A 214 15.63 -7.72 11.33
N GLU A 215 16.91 -7.85 11.70
CA GLU A 215 17.98 -7.00 11.17
C GLU A 215 18.22 -7.26 9.68
N GLN A 216 17.74 -8.39 9.15
CA GLN A 216 17.81 -8.71 7.73
C GLN A 216 17.03 -7.69 6.90
N GLU A 217 17.52 -7.44 5.69
CA GLU A 217 16.86 -6.59 4.72
C GLU A 217 15.45 -7.11 4.38
N MET A 218 14.60 -6.20 3.89
CA MET A 218 13.30 -6.55 3.33
C MET A 218 13.46 -7.63 2.25
N VAL A 219 12.49 -8.54 2.19
CA VAL A 219 12.45 -9.62 1.20
C VAL A 219 11.40 -9.26 0.16
N ALA A 220 11.68 -9.54 -1.11
CA ALA A 220 10.77 -9.27 -2.21
C ALA A 220 10.69 -10.48 -3.15
N GLN A 221 9.50 -10.73 -3.68
CA GLN A 221 9.26 -11.78 -4.67
C GLN A 221 9.98 -11.45 -5.97
N LYS A 222 10.68 -12.43 -6.53
CA LYS A 222 11.49 -12.24 -7.74
C LYS A 222 10.68 -11.67 -8.91
N SER A 223 9.49 -12.22 -9.15
CA SER A 223 8.58 -11.75 -10.21
C SER A 223 8.13 -10.30 -10.04
N PHE A 224 8.02 -9.83 -8.80
CA PHE A 224 7.66 -8.45 -8.50
C PHE A 224 8.82 -7.49 -8.78
N ILE A 225 10.05 -7.88 -8.43
CA ILE A 225 11.28 -7.15 -8.81
C ILE A 225 11.41 -7.10 -10.34
N GLU A 226 11.23 -8.24 -11.03
CA GLU A 226 11.26 -8.33 -12.49
C GLU A 226 10.26 -7.38 -13.15
N THR A 227 9.07 -7.25 -12.57
CA THR A 227 8.03 -6.35 -13.08
C THR A 227 8.38 -4.87 -12.90
N VAL A 228 8.94 -4.49 -11.75
CA VAL A 228 9.13 -3.07 -11.39
C VAL A 228 10.46 -2.51 -11.91
N THR A 229 11.54 -3.29 -11.80
CA THR A 229 12.92 -2.84 -12.09
C THR A 229 13.68 -3.80 -13.00
N GLU A 230 12.97 -4.62 -13.78
CA GLU A 230 13.59 -5.56 -14.74
C GLU A 230 14.53 -6.57 -14.07
N GLY A 231 14.31 -6.86 -12.78
CA GLY A 231 15.10 -7.81 -12.01
C GLY A 231 16.23 -7.19 -11.21
N ASP A 232 16.46 -5.87 -11.33
CA ASP A 232 17.45 -5.16 -10.52
C ASP A 232 16.97 -5.00 -9.07
N LYS A 233 17.52 -5.84 -8.19
CA LYS A 233 17.19 -5.88 -6.76
C LYS A 233 17.59 -4.59 -6.02
N GLU A 234 18.72 -3.98 -6.37
CA GLU A 234 19.23 -2.79 -5.68
C GLU A 234 18.33 -1.58 -5.99
N ARG A 235 18.02 -1.36 -7.26
CA ARG A 235 17.08 -0.33 -7.71
C ARG A 235 15.70 -0.51 -7.07
N PHE A 236 15.24 -1.76 -6.97
CA PHE A 236 13.95 -2.07 -6.33
C PHE A 236 13.92 -1.63 -4.87
N PHE A 237 14.90 -2.04 -4.06
CA PHE A 237 14.90 -1.65 -2.65
C PHE A 237 15.21 -0.16 -2.44
N GLN A 238 15.95 0.47 -3.36
CA GLN A 238 16.10 1.92 -3.39
C GLN A 238 14.74 2.60 -3.63
N ALA A 239 13.92 2.11 -4.56
CA ALA A 239 12.57 2.60 -4.80
C ALA A 239 11.68 2.43 -3.55
N VAL A 240 11.72 1.27 -2.88
CA VAL A 240 11.01 1.05 -1.61
C VAL A 240 11.44 2.08 -0.56
N LYS A 241 12.76 2.31 -0.40
CA LYS A 241 13.30 3.30 0.53
C LYS A 241 12.80 4.72 0.21
N HIS A 242 12.75 5.09 -1.06
CA HIS A 242 12.22 6.38 -1.49
C HIS A 242 10.72 6.52 -1.16
N LEU A 243 9.90 5.51 -1.45
CA LEU A 243 8.47 5.55 -1.13
C LEU A 243 8.19 5.62 0.38
N ARG A 244 8.97 4.89 1.20
CA ARG A 244 8.91 4.99 2.66
C ARG A 244 9.31 6.38 3.14
N LYS A 245 10.39 6.96 2.61
CA LYS A 245 10.86 8.31 2.96
C LYS A 245 9.80 9.37 2.66
N GLN A 246 9.12 9.26 1.51
CA GLN A 246 8.01 10.13 1.12
C GLN A 246 6.66 9.74 1.77
N LYS A 247 6.65 8.79 2.72
CA LYS A 247 5.46 8.37 3.47
C LYS A 247 4.31 7.83 2.61
N PHE A 248 4.60 7.25 1.45
CA PHE A 248 3.60 6.51 0.66
C PHE A 248 3.31 5.13 1.23
N LEU A 249 4.29 4.54 1.93
CA LEU A 249 4.20 3.21 2.53
C LEU A 249 4.25 3.32 4.06
N LEU A 250 3.27 2.69 4.72
CA LEU A 250 3.18 2.57 6.17
C LEU A 250 3.50 1.13 6.56
N GLY A 251 4.46 0.92 7.46
CA GLY A 251 4.77 -0.42 7.95
C GLY A 251 3.74 -0.89 8.97
N VAL A 252 3.35 -2.17 8.90
CA VAL A 252 2.50 -2.83 9.89
C VAL A 252 3.05 -4.22 10.20
N ALA A 253 3.14 -4.55 11.49
CA ALA A 253 3.38 -5.91 11.93
C ALA A 253 2.03 -6.66 11.96
N MET A 254 1.91 -7.71 11.16
CA MET A 254 0.71 -8.54 11.06
C MET A 254 0.97 -9.93 11.59
N VAL A 255 0.02 -10.47 12.35
CA VAL A 255 0.08 -11.85 12.85
C VAL A 255 -0.80 -12.73 11.98
N PHE A 256 -0.21 -13.80 11.45
CA PHE A 256 -0.89 -14.85 10.69
C PHE A 256 -0.93 -16.14 11.52
N ASP A 257 -1.91 -17.00 11.26
CA ASP A 257 -2.05 -18.30 11.91
C ASP A 257 -0.91 -19.29 11.58
N ARG A 258 -0.24 -19.06 10.45
CA ARG A 258 0.94 -19.77 9.94
C ARG A 258 1.79 -18.85 9.07
N ASP A 259 2.97 -19.32 8.65
CA ASP A 259 3.84 -18.55 7.76
C ASP A 259 3.16 -18.25 6.41
N PRO A 260 2.84 -16.99 6.09
CA PRO A 260 2.17 -16.63 4.84
C PRO A 260 3.06 -16.84 3.61
N ILE A 261 4.37 -16.91 3.76
CA ILE A 261 5.30 -17.11 2.64
C ILE A 261 5.35 -18.57 2.24
N GLN A 262 5.32 -19.47 3.22
CA GLN A 262 5.37 -20.91 2.98
C GLN A 262 4.00 -21.54 2.74
N LYS A 263 2.92 -20.89 3.22
CA LYS A 263 1.55 -21.43 3.18
C LYS A 263 0.60 -20.40 2.60
N THR A 264 0.11 -20.66 1.39
CA THR A 264 -0.89 -19.81 0.72
C THR A 264 -2.23 -19.77 1.45
N SER A 265 -2.52 -20.77 2.29
CA SER A 265 -3.70 -20.82 3.14
C SER A 265 -3.54 -20.08 4.47
N ALA A 266 -2.46 -19.32 4.67
CA ALA A 266 -2.30 -18.55 5.89
C ALA A 266 -3.36 -17.45 5.97
N GLU A 267 -3.96 -17.32 7.15
CA GLU A 267 -5.01 -16.34 7.41
C GLU A 267 -4.48 -15.27 8.36
N LEU A 268 -4.83 -14.01 8.06
CA LEU A 268 -4.53 -12.89 8.93
C LEU A 268 -5.37 -13.00 10.20
N LEU A 269 -4.71 -12.99 11.36
CA LEU A 269 -5.36 -13.01 12.66
C LEU A 269 -5.66 -11.60 13.16
N TYR A 270 -4.63 -10.76 13.30
CA TYR A 270 -4.78 -9.39 13.79
C TYR A 270 -3.56 -8.51 13.47
N PRO A 271 -3.72 -7.18 13.42
CA PRO A 271 -2.60 -6.26 13.38
C PRO A 271 -1.93 -6.22 14.76
N LEU A 272 -0.65 -6.57 14.83
CA LEU A 272 0.13 -6.45 16.07
C LEU A 272 0.48 -4.98 16.34
N ARG A 273 0.99 -4.28 15.32
CA ARG A 273 1.40 -2.88 15.46
C ARG A 273 1.41 -2.13 14.14
N LEU A 274 0.74 -0.98 14.10
CA LEU A 274 0.94 0.05 13.10
C LEU A 274 2.05 1.01 13.54
N PHE A 275 3.09 1.16 12.70
CA PHE A 275 4.26 1.97 13.04
C PHE A 275 4.04 3.47 12.84
N ASP A 276 3.06 3.87 12.04
CA ASP A 276 2.67 5.27 11.91
C ASP A 276 1.93 5.74 13.18
N PHE A 277 2.53 6.69 13.90
CA PHE A 277 2.01 7.21 15.15
C PHE A 277 0.63 7.85 14.99
N LEU A 278 0.42 8.69 13.98
CA LEU A 278 -0.82 9.44 13.83
C LEU A 278 -2.00 8.51 13.54
N TYR A 279 -1.80 7.52 12.65
CA TYR A 279 -2.83 6.53 12.40
C TYR A 279 -3.11 5.67 13.62
N ARG A 280 -2.06 5.24 14.34
CA ARG A 280 -2.21 4.42 15.55
C ARG A 280 -2.98 5.16 16.64
N GLU A 281 -2.65 6.41 16.92
CA GLU A 281 -3.34 7.19 17.95
C GLU A 281 -4.79 7.49 17.55
N ASN A 282 -5.05 7.75 16.26
CA ASN A 282 -6.42 7.88 15.77
C ASN A 282 -7.21 6.57 15.94
N ALA A 283 -6.63 5.43 15.59
CA ALA A 283 -7.29 4.12 15.74
C ALA A 283 -7.58 3.79 17.22
N LYS A 284 -6.66 4.15 18.13
CA LYS A 284 -6.87 4.01 19.59
C LYS A 284 -8.00 4.91 20.11
N ALA A 285 -8.02 6.17 19.68
CA ALA A 285 -9.05 7.13 20.10
C ALA A 285 -10.47 6.68 19.68
N ASN A 286 -10.57 5.87 18.63
CA ASN A 286 -11.82 5.32 18.13
C ASN A 286 -12.03 3.84 18.52
N ASP A 287 -11.18 3.25 19.37
CA ASP A 287 -11.20 1.84 19.82
C ASP A 287 -11.33 0.80 18.69
N LEU A 288 -10.71 1.07 17.52
CA LEU A 288 -10.87 0.24 16.32
C LEU A 288 -9.99 -1.01 16.31
N GLY A 289 -8.99 -1.11 17.19
CA GLY A 289 -7.99 -2.20 17.20
C GLY A 289 -7.03 -2.22 15.99
N THR A 290 -7.35 -1.54 14.88
CA THR A 290 -6.56 -1.45 13.63
C THR A 290 -5.22 -0.72 13.77
N GLY A 291 -5.03 0.03 14.87
CA GLY A 291 -3.75 0.63 15.26
C GLY A 291 -2.73 -0.39 15.81
N GLY A 292 -3.19 -1.60 16.09
CA GLY A 292 -2.40 -2.71 16.60
C GLY A 292 -2.70 -3.06 18.05
N LEU A 293 -2.64 -4.35 18.36
CA LEU A 293 -3.00 -4.94 19.66
C LEU A 293 -1.78 -5.31 20.52
N TYR A 294 -0.62 -4.71 20.26
CA TYR A 294 0.60 -5.02 21.00
C TYR A 294 0.41 -4.84 22.51
N SER A 295 -0.28 -3.79 22.95
CA SER A 295 -0.45 -3.49 24.37
C SER A 295 -1.21 -4.60 25.11
N GLU A 296 -2.23 -5.15 24.46
CA GLU A 296 -3.05 -6.26 24.92
C GLU A 296 -2.23 -7.54 25.01
N THR A 297 -1.36 -7.82 24.04
CA THR A 297 -0.47 -8.99 24.08
C THR A 297 0.49 -8.98 25.27
N TYR A 298 1.10 -7.83 25.60
CA TYR A 298 1.97 -7.68 26.79
C TYR A 298 1.21 -7.93 28.07
N ASN A 299 0.08 -7.23 28.26
CA ASN A 299 -0.74 -7.35 29.45
C ASN A 299 -1.22 -8.79 29.68
N CYS A 300 -1.44 -9.57 28.61
CA CYS A 300 -1.85 -10.96 28.73
C CYS A 300 -0.69 -11.90 29.04
N LEU A 301 0.50 -11.67 28.47
CA LEU A 301 1.68 -12.45 28.85
C LEU A 301 2.01 -12.23 30.33
N ASP A 302 1.92 -11.00 30.85
CA ASP A 302 2.11 -10.72 32.28
C ASP A 302 1.10 -11.48 33.16
N ARG A 303 -0.17 -11.51 32.75
CA ARG A 303 -1.23 -12.25 33.47
C ARG A 303 -1.10 -13.77 33.34
N SER A 304 -0.42 -14.25 32.32
CA SER A 304 -0.29 -15.69 32.04
C SER A 304 0.59 -16.44 33.03
N GLY A 305 1.50 -15.73 33.71
CA GLY A 305 2.52 -16.34 34.57
C GLY A 305 3.56 -17.19 33.82
N LEU A 306 3.63 -17.09 32.49
CA LEU A 306 4.62 -17.82 31.68
C LEU A 306 6.05 -17.26 31.78
N MET A 307 6.19 -16.02 32.26
CA MET A 307 7.48 -15.37 32.48
C MET A 307 7.58 -14.90 33.93
N ASP A 308 8.74 -15.14 34.55
CA ASP A 308 9.04 -14.70 35.92
C ASP A 308 9.24 -13.18 36.00
N THR A 309 9.71 -12.56 34.92
CA THR A 309 9.93 -11.11 34.78
C THR A 309 8.66 -10.44 34.24
N ARG A 310 8.28 -9.28 34.81
CA ARG A 310 7.17 -8.47 34.29
C ARG A 310 7.55 -7.82 32.97
N VAL A 311 6.98 -8.32 31.90
CA VAL A 311 7.16 -7.83 30.52
C VAL A 311 6.49 -6.45 30.34
N GLY A 312 5.51 -6.11 31.19
CA GLY A 312 4.87 -4.80 31.23
C GLY A 312 5.82 -3.64 31.55
N ASP A 313 6.89 -3.87 32.32
CA ASP A 313 7.88 -2.83 32.63
C ASP A 313 8.76 -2.52 31.41
N PHE A 314 9.07 -3.53 30.60
CA PHE A 314 9.71 -3.38 29.30
C PHE A 314 8.88 -2.51 28.36
N ARG A 315 7.55 -2.71 28.31
CA ARG A 315 6.67 -1.88 27.46
C ARG A 315 6.81 -0.38 27.73
N TYR A 316 7.03 0.04 28.97
CA TYR A 316 7.23 1.46 29.27
C TYR A 316 8.60 1.93 28.80
N GLN A 317 9.66 1.17 29.10
CA GLN A 317 11.04 1.53 28.79
C GLN A 317 11.34 1.52 27.29
N THR A 318 10.77 0.58 26.55
CA THR A 318 11.04 0.36 25.12
C THR A 318 10.23 1.28 24.23
N PHE A 319 9.02 1.70 24.63
CA PHE A 319 8.12 2.46 23.76
C PHE A 319 8.01 3.94 24.15
N ALA A 320 8.20 4.32 25.41
CA ALA A 320 8.14 5.72 25.84
C ALA A 320 9.22 6.64 25.21
N PRO A 321 10.48 6.19 24.95
CA PRO A 321 11.51 7.04 24.36
C PRO A 321 11.29 7.32 22.87
N PHE A 322 10.59 6.42 22.17
CA PHE A 322 10.41 6.49 20.72
C PHE A 322 9.13 7.26 20.42
N GLY A 323 9.29 8.56 20.14
CA GLY A 323 8.18 9.45 19.78
C GLY A 323 7.49 9.12 18.45
N ILE A 324 7.12 10.14 17.67
CA ILE A 324 6.18 10.04 16.54
C ILE A 324 6.70 9.18 15.34
N ASN A 325 8.00 8.87 15.23
CA ASN A 325 8.59 8.40 13.96
C ASN A 325 9.52 7.17 14.01
N GLY A 326 9.59 6.42 15.12
CA GLY A 326 10.48 5.26 15.25
C GLY A 326 9.77 3.89 15.26
N GLU A 327 10.38 2.88 14.62
CA GLU A 327 10.18 1.47 15.01
C GLU A 327 10.99 1.30 16.31
N PRO A 328 10.36 1.09 17.48
CA PRO A 328 11.12 0.96 18.72
C PRO A 328 12.00 -0.30 18.64
N PRO A 329 13.29 -0.22 19.03
CA PRO A 329 14.14 -1.37 19.24
C PRO A 329 13.51 -2.23 20.34
N GLY A 330 13.81 -3.52 20.37
CA GLY A 330 13.28 -4.44 21.37
C GLY A 330 12.44 -5.56 20.78
N PHE A 331 11.84 -6.36 21.66
CA PHE A 331 10.94 -7.43 21.26
C PHE A 331 9.48 -6.97 21.34
N TYR A 332 8.58 -7.79 20.81
CA TYR A 332 7.13 -7.68 20.81
C TYR A 332 6.56 -9.02 21.27
N VAL A 333 5.38 -8.98 21.88
CA VAL A 333 4.67 -10.20 22.26
C VAL A 333 3.65 -10.54 21.19
N VAL A 334 3.60 -11.81 20.81
CA VAL A 334 2.57 -12.37 19.94
C VAL A 334 1.75 -13.35 20.76
N ALA A 335 0.43 -13.30 20.63
CA ALA A 335 -0.47 -14.27 21.25
C ALA A 335 -1.46 -14.79 20.22
N ALA A 336 -1.57 -16.12 20.11
CA ALA A 336 -2.44 -16.74 19.10
C ALA A 336 -3.01 -18.08 19.59
N PRO A 337 -4.18 -18.51 19.07
CA PRO A 337 -4.76 -19.80 19.42
C PRO A 337 -4.03 -21.00 18.78
N THR A 338 -3.06 -20.75 17.88
CA THR A 338 -2.36 -21.77 17.10
C THR A 338 -0.85 -21.66 17.27
N LYS A 339 -0.18 -22.77 17.61
CA LYS A 339 1.29 -22.83 17.77
C LYS A 339 2.08 -22.47 16.50
N THR A 340 1.43 -22.44 15.34
CA THR A 340 2.07 -22.14 14.06
C THR A 340 2.15 -20.64 13.75
N ALA A 341 1.61 -19.77 14.60
CA ALA A 341 1.48 -18.36 14.29
C ALA A 341 2.82 -17.70 13.95
N LYS A 342 2.78 -16.76 13.01
CA LYS A 342 3.95 -16.04 12.52
C LYS A 342 3.65 -14.56 12.31
N VAL A 343 4.66 -13.73 12.51
CA VAL A 343 4.58 -12.30 12.23
C VAL A 343 5.25 -12.00 10.90
N ALA A 344 4.60 -11.17 10.09
CA ALA A 344 5.20 -10.58 8.91
C ALA A 344 5.01 -9.06 8.93
N GLY A 345 6.06 -8.32 8.57
CA GLY A 345 5.97 -6.88 8.36
C GLY A 345 5.42 -6.60 6.97
N VAL A 346 4.15 -6.24 6.88
CA VAL A 346 3.52 -5.82 5.62
C VAL A 346 3.56 -4.30 5.48
N PHE A 347 3.34 -3.80 4.27
CA PHE A 347 3.24 -2.37 4.00
C PHE A 347 1.84 -2.01 3.57
N ARG A 348 1.30 -0.90 4.06
CA ARG A 348 0.03 -0.32 3.58
C ARG A 348 0.32 0.90 2.74
N LEU A 349 -0.49 1.10 1.70
CA LEU A 349 -0.47 2.36 0.97
C LEU A 349 -1.12 3.44 1.83
N ARG A 350 -0.51 4.63 1.92
CA ARG A 350 -1.06 5.73 2.72
C ARG A 350 -2.29 6.36 2.09
N TYR A 351 -2.36 6.37 0.77
CA TYR A 351 -3.49 6.87 0.01
C TYR A 351 -4.23 5.65 -0.53
N TRP A 352 -5.51 5.54 -0.19
CA TRP A 352 -6.30 4.32 -0.38
C TRP A 352 -7.42 4.70 -1.33
N PRO A 353 -7.68 3.94 -2.40
CA PRO A 353 -8.93 4.13 -3.12
C PRO A 353 -10.05 3.83 -2.12
N HIS A 354 -10.93 4.79 -1.89
CA HIS A 354 -12.14 4.53 -1.09
C HIS A 354 -13.16 3.78 -1.95
N ASP A 355 -12.74 2.63 -2.47
CA ASP A 355 -13.62 1.67 -3.11
C ASP A 355 -14.28 0.78 -2.04
N ARG A 356 -15.24 -0.03 -2.51
CA ARG A 356 -15.98 -0.94 -1.64
C ARG A 356 -15.03 -1.95 -0.98
N ASP A 357 -14.05 -2.44 -1.71
CA ASP A 357 -13.19 -3.54 -1.29
C ASP A 357 -12.23 -3.10 -0.17
N HIS A 358 -11.68 -1.89 -0.24
CA HIS A 358 -10.88 -1.31 0.84
C HIS A 358 -11.72 -1.04 2.09
N GLY A 359 -12.96 -0.56 1.92
CA GLY A 359 -13.89 -0.39 3.04
C GLY A 359 -14.23 -1.71 3.74
N ILE A 360 -14.51 -2.75 2.95
CA ILE A 360 -14.74 -4.11 3.46
C ILE A 360 -13.49 -4.63 4.17
N GLY A 361 -12.31 -4.48 3.57
CA GLY A 361 -11.07 -5.02 4.14
C GLY A 361 -10.70 -4.41 5.49
N PHE A 362 -10.89 -3.09 5.66
CA PHE A 362 -10.71 -2.45 6.97
C PHE A 362 -11.74 -2.90 8.00
N HIS A 363 -13.02 -3.00 7.60
CA HIS A 363 -14.06 -3.47 8.50
C HIS A 363 -13.78 -4.91 8.96
N ALA A 364 -13.38 -5.80 8.05
CA ALA A 364 -12.97 -7.16 8.38
C ALA A 364 -11.73 -7.22 9.29
N GLU A 365 -10.81 -6.27 9.17
CA GLU A 365 -9.69 -6.14 10.10
C GLU A 365 -10.15 -5.68 11.50
N GLU A 366 -11.05 -4.70 11.58
CA GLU A 366 -11.65 -4.23 12.84
C GLU A 366 -12.39 -5.38 13.55
N GLU A 367 -13.22 -6.13 12.82
CA GLU A 367 -13.95 -7.28 13.35
C GLU A 367 -13.00 -8.37 13.86
N ARG A 368 -11.94 -8.70 13.12
CA ARG A 368 -10.93 -9.66 13.56
C ARG A 368 -10.17 -9.20 14.79
N ALA A 369 -9.77 -7.93 14.83
CA ALA A 369 -9.09 -7.36 15.98
C ALA A 369 -9.99 -7.40 17.23
N ALA A 370 -11.26 -7.05 17.08
CA ALA A 370 -12.25 -7.12 18.16
C ALA A 370 -12.51 -8.55 18.62
N ALA A 371 -12.70 -9.50 17.70
CA ALA A 371 -12.91 -10.91 18.01
C ALA A 371 -11.71 -11.53 18.73
N TRP A 372 -10.49 -11.24 18.26
CA TRP A 372 -9.26 -11.68 18.90
C TRP A 372 -9.14 -11.11 20.32
N LYS A 373 -9.40 -9.81 20.51
CA LYS A 373 -9.35 -9.14 21.82
C LYS A 373 -10.37 -9.74 22.79
N ALA A 374 -11.60 -9.97 22.33
CA ALA A 374 -12.63 -10.62 23.15
C ALA A 374 -12.25 -12.04 23.57
N GLY A 375 -11.70 -12.84 22.65
CA GLY A 375 -11.22 -14.19 22.95
C GLY A 375 -10.06 -14.21 23.94
N LEU A 376 -9.15 -13.23 23.83
CA LEU A 376 -8.03 -13.06 24.74
C LEU A 376 -8.51 -12.63 26.14
N ASP A 377 -9.37 -11.62 26.23
CA ASP A 377 -9.93 -11.15 27.50
C ASP A 377 -10.73 -12.25 28.22
N GLN A 378 -11.44 -13.11 27.48
CA GLN A 378 -12.15 -14.23 28.07
C GLN A 378 -11.21 -15.24 28.76
N ALA A 379 -10.00 -15.44 28.21
CA ALA A 379 -9.02 -16.40 28.71
C ALA A 379 -8.15 -15.89 29.87
N PHE A 380 -8.07 -14.57 30.09
CA PHE A 380 -7.17 -13.96 31.08
C PHE A 380 -7.89 -12.96 32.02
N ARG A 381 -9.20 -13.12 32.19
CA ARG A 381 -10.06 -12.27 33.04
C ARG A 381 -9.85 -12.47 34.53
#